data_AF-A0A9E6V524-F1
#
_entry.id   AF-A0A9E6V524-F1
#
_cell.length_a   1.000
_cell.length_b   1.000
_cell.length_c   1.000
_cell.angle_alpha   90.00
_cell.angle_beta   90.00
_cell.angle_gamma   90.00
#
_symmetry.space_group_name_H-M   'P 1'
#
loop_
_entity.id
_entity.type
_entity.pdbx_description
1 polymer ?
#
loop_
_entity_poly.entity_id
_entity_poly.type
_entity_poly.pdbx_seq_one_letter_code
_entity_poly.pdbx_strand_id
1 'polypeptide(L)'
;MVLTVSGKTGKREVVSASSEIKKYLKRIHDLRIEELTTEDKPKPKLDPESLVFCHKDGTEIGTFKKSFAALLKSARVERDTHGQVRTLYSLRHTYATFRLQNGVNHFTLATNMGTSVAMLEQYYGHTSNIASADELTKRLKKAKVGKDSSLSWLNQ
;
A
#
# COMPACT_ATOMS: atom_id res chain seq x y z
N MET A 1 1.32 8.26 4.99
CA MET A 1 1.45 9.31 3.96
C MET A 1 0.31 9.14 3.00
N VAL A 2 -0.32 10.23 2.57
CA VAL A 2 -1.38 10.19 1.55
C VAL A 2 -0.77 10.64 0.23
N LEU A 3 -1.08 9.92 -0.85
CA LEU A 3 -0.67 10.23 -2.21
C LEU A 3 -1.92 10.39 -3.08
N THR A 4 -1.92 11.36 -3.97
CA THR A 4 -2.99 11.52 -4.96
C THR A 4 -2.62 10.77 -6.22
N VAL A 5 -3.49 9.88 -6.67
CA VAL A 5 -3.32 9.09 -7.90
C VAL A 5 -4.44 9.44 -8.87
N SER A 6 -4.08 9.83 -10.09
CA SER A 6 -5.02 10.07 -11.19
C SER A 6 -4.84 8.98 -12.25
N GLY A 7 -5.92 8.34 -12.68
CA GLY A 7 -5.86 7.33 -13.73
C GLY A 7 -7.20 7.16 -14.45
N LYS A 8 -7.33 6.07 -15.22
CA LYS A 8 -8.53 5.78 -16.04
C LYS A 8 -9.84 5.80 -15.25
N THR A 9 -9.80 5.45 -13.97
CA THR A 9 -10.97 5.38 -13.08
C THR A 9 -11.16 6.65 -12.25
N GLY A 10 -10.49 7.76 -12.59
CA GLY A 10 -10.56 9.03 -11.88
C GLY A 10 -9.44 9.25 -10.86
N LYS A 11 -9.52 10.40 -10.18
CA LYS A 11 -8.61 10.81 -9.11
C LYS A 11 -9.01 10.13 -7.80
N ARG A 12 -8.02 9.66 -7.04
CA ARG A 12 -8.21 9.07 -5.72
C ARG A 12 -7.04 9.36 -4.81
N GLU A 13 -7.31 9.39 -3.52
CA GLU A 13 -6.29 9.41 -2.49
C GLU A 13 -5.92 7.98 -2.09
N VAL A 14 -4.63 7.73 -1.94
CA VAL A 14 -4.08 6.43 -1.57
C VAL A 14 -3.21 6.62 -0.34
N VAL A 15 -3.47 5.79 0.66
CA VAL A 15 -2.68 5.73 1.89
C VAL A 15 -1.55 4.74 1.69
N SER A 16 -0.33 5.23 1.94
CA SER A 16 0.89 4.44 1.94
C SER A 16 0.84 3.36 3.03
N ALA A 17 1.28 2.14 2.72
CA ALA A 17 1.29 1.01 3.67
C ALA A 17 2.07 1.27 4.98
N SER A 18 3.10 2.13 4.91
CA SER A 18 3.95 2.52 6.04
C SER A 18 4.43 3.96 5.90
N SER A 19 4.72 4.62 7.03
CA SER A 19 5.39 5.93 7.08
C SER A 19 6.79 5.89 6.45
N GLU A 20 7.45 4.73 6.46
CA GLU A 20 8.79 4.53 5.91
C GLU A 20 8.86 4.79 4.40
N ILE A 21 7.74 4.78 3.69
CA ILE A 21 7.71 5.10 2.25
C ILE A 21 8.25 6.51 1.98
N LYS A 22 8.05 7.47 2.91
CA LYS A 22 8.64 8.81 2.80
C LYS A 22 10.16 8.78 2.73
N LYS A 23 10.81 7.87 3.47
CA LYS A 23 12.26 7.70 3.47
C LYS A 23 12.77 7.28 2.09
N TYR A 24 12.09 6.33 1.44
CA TYR A 24 12.49 5.87 0.11
C TYR A 24 12.26 6.92 -0.98
N LEU A 25 11.15 7.66 -0.92
CA LEU A 25 10.92 8.78 -1.84
C LEU A 25 11.95 9.90 -1.65
N LYS A 26 12.29 10.24 -0.40
CA LYS A 26 13.37 11.19 -0.11
C LYS A 26 14.70 10.71 -0.69
N ARG A 27 15.02 9.42 -0.54
CA ARG A 27 16.25 8.85 -1.10
C ARG A 27 16.30 8.98 -2.62
N ILE A 28 15.19 8.73 -3.32
CA ILE A 28 15.11 8.91 -4.78
C ILE A 28 15.33 10.38 -5.15
N HIS A 29 14.68 11.29 -4.42
CA HIS A 29 14.88 12.74 -4.61
C HIS A 29 16.35 13.14 -4.40
N ASP A 30 16.98 12.72 -3.31
CA ASP A 30 18.38 13.04 -3.00
C ASP A 30 19.33 12.51 -4.09
N LEU A 31 19.11 11.27 -4.57
CA LEU A 31 19.88 10.70 -5.69
C LEU A 31 19.73 11.50 -6.99
N ARG A 32 18.54 12.04 -7.25
CA ARG A 32 18.31 12.89 -8.42
C ARG A 32 19.00 14.24 -8.30
N ILE A 33 19.05 14.82 -7.11
CA ILE A 33 19.82 16.05 -6.84
C ILE A 33 21.31 15.80 -7.09
N GLU A 34 21.84 14.68 -6.56
CA GLU A 34 23.23 14.28 -6.76
C GLU A 34 23.55 14.08 -8.25
N GLU A 35 22.70 13.36 -8.99
CA GLU A 35 22.86 13.14 -10.44
C GLU A 35 22.90 14.44 -11.27
N LEU A 36 22.16 15.46 -10.84
CA LEU A 36 22.10 16.76 -11.51
C LEU A 36 23.16 17.75 -11.03
N THR A 37 23.93 17.39 -10.00
CA THR A 37 24.95 18.28 -9.43
C THR A 37 26.14 18.35 -10.37
N THR A 38 26.49 19.57 -10.77
CA THR A 38 27.67 19.84 -11.60
C THR A 38 28.51 20.94 -10.95
N GLU A 39 29.73 21.17 -11.43
CA GLU A 39 30.59 22.27 -10.93
C GLU A 39 29.87 23.63 -11.03
N ASP A 40 29.15 23.86 -12.14
CA ASP A 40 28.36 25.07 -12.38
C ASP A 40 27.07 25.16 -11.54
N LYS A 41 26.56 24.01 -11.08
CA LYS A 41 25.30 23.89 -10.31
C LYS A 41 25.50 22.95 -9.12
N PRO A 42 26.17 23.42 -8.05
CA PRO A 42 26.51 22.57 -6.90
C PRO A 42 25.31 22.19 -6.03
N LYS A 43 24.16 22.88 -6.18
CA LYS A 43 22.91 22.62 -5.45
C LYS A 43 21.71 22.78 -6.38
N PRO A 44 21.47 21.83 -7.31
CA PRO A 44 20.37 21.93 -8.24
C PRO A 44 19.04 21.89 -7.47
N LYS A 45 18.08 22.73 -7.86
CA LYS A 45 16.72 22.70 -7.33
C LYS A 45 15.83 21.98 -8.34
N LEU A 46 15.13 20.95 -7.89
CA LEU A 46 14.15 20.25 -8.73
C LEU A 46 12.88 21.09 -8.88
N ASP A 47 12.34 21.08 -10.10
CA ASP A 47 11.01 21.59 -10.39
C ASP A 47 9.98 20.73 -9.64
N PRO A 48 9.06 21.32 -8.85
CA PRO A 48 7.95 20.60 -8.22
C PRO A 48 7.12 19.74 -9.18
N GLU A 49 7.04 20.12 -10.46
CA GLU A 49 6.30 19.40 -11.50
C GLU A 49 7.16 18.33 -12.21
N SER A 50 8.43 18.17 -11.81
CA SER A 50 9.30 17.15 -12.40
C SER A 50 8.91 15.73 -12.01
N LEU A 51 9.23 14.77 -12.89
CA LEU A 51 8.94 13.37 -12.67
C LEU A 51 9.78 12.78 -11.53
N VAL A 52 9.12 12.16 -10.56
CA VAL A 52 9.78 11.40 -9.48
C VAL A 52 10.60 10.24 -10.01
N PHE A 53 10.11 9.58 -11.07
CA PHE A 53 10.80 8.49 -11.75
C PHE A 53 11.04 8.85 -13.21
N CYS A 54 12.30 9.07 -13.56
CA CYS A 54 12.74 9.40 -14.91
C CYS A 54 14.05 8.70 -15.25
N HIS A 55 14.39 8.68 -16.53
CA HIS A 55 15.74 8.38 -17.00
C HIS A 55 16.70 9.50 -16.58
N LYS A 56 18.02 9.26 -16.70
CA LYS A 56 19.05 10.23 -16.30
C LYS A 56 18.90 11.59 -16.98
N ASP A 57 18.45 11.56 -18.23
CA ASP A 57 18.17 12.73 -19.07
C ASP A 57 16.86 13.47 -18.68
N GLY A 58 16.10 12.95 -17.71
CA GLY A 58 14.83 13.51 -17.25
C GLY A 58 13.60 13.02 -18.02
N THR A 59 13.77 12.16 -19.02
CA THR A 59 12.64 11.61 -19.80
C THR A 59 11.83 10.58 -19.00
N GLU A 60 10.57 10.41 -19.38
CA GLU A 60 9.66 9.49 -18.68
C GLU A 60 10.06 8.01 -18.85
N ILE A 61 9.86 7.22 -17.79
CA ILE A 61 10.02 5.77 -17.88
C ILE A 61 8.69 5.15 -18.36
N GLY A 62 8.65 4.72 -19.62
CA GLY A 62 7.44 4.11 -20.19
C GLY A 62 7.07 2.75 -19.58
N THR A 63 8.05 1.92 -19.20
CA THR A 63 7.76 0.62 -18.56
C THR A 63 8.88 0.11 -17.65
N PHE A 64 8.48 -0.47 -16.51
CA PHE A 64 9.38 -1.10 -15.54
C PHE A 64 9.51 -2.62 -15.71
N LYS A 65 8.88 -3.23 -16.72
CA LYS A 65 8.85 -4.71 -16.86
C LYS A 65 10.24 -5.33 -16.96
N LYS A 66 11.11 -4.78 -17.82
CA LYS A 66 12.45 -5.32 -18.06
C LYS A 66 13.38 -5.11 -16.86
N SER A 67 13.39 -3.90 -16.29
CA SER A 67 14.22 -3.58 -15.12
C SER A 67 13.80 -4.42 -13.91
N PHE A 68 12.50 -4.61 -13.70
CA PHE A 68 12.01 -5.48 -12.64
C PHE A 68 12.38 -6.95 -12.85
N ALA A 69 12.26 -7.48 -14.07
CA ALA A 69 12.69 -8.84 -14.38
C ALA A 69 14.19 -9.05 -14.14
N ALA A 70 15.03 -8.06 -14.52
CA ALA A 70 16.46 -8.09 -14.25
C ALA A 70 16.78 -8.06 -12.74
N LEU A 71 16.04 -7.24 -11.96
CA LEU A 71 16.16 -7.20 -10.51
C LEU A 71 15.83 -8.56 -9.87
N LEU A 72 14.70 -9.17 -10.27
CA LEU A 72 14.30 -10.48 -9.77
C LEU A 72 15.36 -11.56 -10.09
N LYS A 73 15.98 -11.48 -11.27
CA LYS A 73 17.07 -12.37 -11.67
C LYS A 73 18.32 -12.20 -10.83
N SER A 74 18.71 -10.96 -10.57
CA SER A 74 19.82 -10.67 -9.66
C SER A 74 19.55 -11.18 -8.24
N ALA A 75 18.32 -11.07 -7.77
CA ALA A 75 17.89 -11.54 -6.45
C ALA A 75 17.57 -13.05 -6.39
N ARG A 76 17.62 -13.78 -7.52
CA ARG A 76 17.31 -15.22 -7.63
C ARG A 76 15.89 -15.59 -7.15
N VAL A 77 14.92 -14.75 -7.47
CA VAL A 77 13.51 -14.91 -7.08
C VAL A 77 12.56 -14.74 -8.27
N GLU A 78 13.00 -15.08 -9.48
CA GLU A 78 12.19 -14.90 -10.69
C GLU A 78 10.91 -15.74 -10.70
N ARG A 79 10.95 -16.93 -10.10
CA ARG A 79 9.84 -17.89 -10.11
C ARG A 79 9.28 -18.14 -8.74
N ASP A 80 7.96 -18.23 -8.65
CA ASP A 80 7.28 -18.65 -7.42
C ASP A 80 7.36 -20.17 -7.19
N THR A 81 6.71 -20.62 -6.11
CA THR A 81 6.66 -22.04 -5.71
C THR A 81 5.96 -22.93 -6.73
N HIS A 82 5.18 -22.35 -7.64
CA HIS A 82 4.49 -23.05 -8.72
C HIS A 82 5.23 -22.91 -10.06
N GLY A 83 6.44 -22.33 -10.05
CA GLY A 83 7.26 -22.13 -11.25
C GLY A 83 6.84 -20.92 -12.09
N GLN A 84 5.86 -20.12 -11.66
CA GLN A 84 5.37 -18.99 -12.44
C GLN A 84 6.28 -17.76 -12.30
N VAL A 85 6.47 -17.04 -13.41
CA VAL A 85 7.34 -15.87 -13.44
C VAL A 85 6.68 -14.72 -12.69
N ARG A 86 7.40 -14.17 -11.70
CA ARG A 86 6.97 -12.98 -10.96
C ARG A 86 7.02 -11.74 -11.84
N THR A 87 6.02 -10.90 -11.69
CA THR A 87 5.90 -9.61 -12.39
C THR A 87 5.63 -8.49 -11.39
N LEU A 88 5.57 -7.23 -11.83
CA LEU A 88 5.16 -6.12 -10.95
C LEU A 88 3.79 -6.36 -10.31
N TYR A 89 2.90 -7.09 -10.99
CA TYR A 89 1.60 -7.45 -10.45
C TYR A 89 1.71 -8.39 -9.24
N SER A 90 2.78 -9.20 -9.16
CA SER A 90 3.08 -10.03 -7.99
C SER A 90 3.31 -9.20 -6.72
N LEU A 91 3.84 -7.97 -6.84
CA LEU A 91 3.97 -7.05 -5.70
C LEU A 91 2.59 -6.59 -5.20
N ARG A 92 1.66 -6.32 -6.12
CA ARG A 92 0.27 -5.96 -5.78
C ARG A 92 -0.43 -7.11 -5.06
N HIS A 93 -0.22 -8.35 -5.51
CA HIS A 93 -0.71 -9.55 -4.82
C HIS A 93 -0.15 -9.65 -3.41
N THR A 94 1.18 -9.57 -3.27
CA THR A 94 1.87 -9.65 -1.98
C THR A 94 1.34 -8.59 -1.01
N TYR A 95 1.16 -7.35 -1.48
CA TYR A 95 0.57 -6.27 -0.69
C TYR A 95 -0.84 -6.61 -0.20
N ALA A 96 -1.73 -7.03 -1.10
CA ALA A 96 -3.12 -7.36 -0.74
C ALA A 96 -3.18 -8.48 0.29
N THR A 97 -2.47 -9.58 0.04
CA THR A 97 -2.37 -10.74 0.95
C THR A 97 -1.91 -10.31 2.33
N PHE A 98 -0.82 -9.54 2.44
CA PHE A 98 -0.32 -9.10 3.74
C PHE A 98 -1.29 -8.16 4.46
N ARG A 99 -2.00 -7.27 3.76
CA ARG A 99 -2.97 -6.40 4.42
C ARG A 99 -4.18 -7.19 4.94
N LEU A 100 -4.67 -8.16 4.17
CA LEU A 100 -5.77 -9.03 4.61
C LEU A 100 -5.35 -9.92 5.79
N GLN A 101 -4.14 -10.48 5.76
CA GLN A 101 -3.59 -11.27 6.87
C GLN A 101 -3.43 -10.44 8.16
N ASN A 102 -3.19 -9.14 8.03
CA ASN A 102 -3.13 -8.21 9.17
C ASN A 102 -4.52 -7.67 9.56
N GLY A 103 -5.61 -8.29 9.10
CA GLY A 103 -6.98 -7.95 9.50
C GLY A 103 -7.52 -6.65 8.91
N VAL A 104 -6.93 -6.14 7.82
CA VAL A 104 -7.46 -4.94 7.15
C VAL A 104 -8.78 -5.27 6.47
N ASN A 105 -9.79 -4.45 6.72
CA ASN A 105 -11.10 -4.61 6.11
C ASN A 105 -11.03 -4.57 4.56
N HIS A 106 -11.74 -5.51 3.92
CA HIS A 106 -11.74 -5.69 2.47
C HIS A 106 -12.19 -4.44 1.71
N PHE A 107 -13.21 -3.73 2.21
CA PHE A 107 -13.69 -2.48 1.59
C PHE A 107 -12.62 -1.40 1.62
N THR A 108 -12.00 -1.17 2.78
CA THR A 108 -10.90 -0.20 2.92
C THR A 108 -9.73 -0.52 1.99
N LEU A 109 -9.36 -1.81 1.90
CA LEU A 109 -8.30 -2.24 1.01
C LEU A 109 -8.67 -2.06 -0.46
N ALA A 110 -9.90 -2.39 -0.85
CA ALA A 110 -10.41 -2.23 -2.22
C ALA A 110 -10.35 -0.78 -2.68
N THR A 111 -10.82 0.15 -1.84
CA THR A 111 -10.76 1.59 -2.10
C THR A 111 -9.32 2.07 -2.26
N ASN A 112 -8.42 1.70 -1.35
CA ASN A 112 -7.01 2.10 -1.42
C ASN A 112 -6.31 1.55 -2.67
N MET A 113 -6.64 0.33 -3.09
CA MET A 113 -6.06 -0.33 -4.25
C MET A 113 -6.69 0.10 -5.58
N GLY A 114 -7.87 0.75 -5.55
CA GLY A 114 -8.64 1.10 -6.75
C GLY A 114 -9.19 -0.15 -7.47
N THR A 115 -9.78 -1.08 -6.72
CA THR A 115 -10.42 -2.29 -7.26
C THR A 115 -11.75 -2.54 -6.55
N SER A 116 -12.54 -3.52 -7.00
CA SER A 116 -13.80 -3.88 -6.33
C SER A 116 -13.55 -4.91 -5.21
N VAL A 117 -14.43 -4.93 -4.21
CA VAL A 117 -14.42 -5.94 -3.14
C VAL A 117 -14.57 -7.34 -3.73
N ALA A 118 -15.49 -7.51 -4.69
CA ALA A 118 -15.69 -8.78 -5.38
C ALA A 118 -14.39 -9.31 -6.04
N MET A 119 -13.59 -8.42 -6.64
CA MET A 119 -12.28 -8.81 -7.17
C MET A 119 -11.33 -9.21 -6.04
N LEU A 120 -11.26 -8.47 -4.93
CA LEU A 120 -10.42 -8.89 -3.80
C LEU A 120 -10.84 -10.26 -3.24
N GLU A 121 -12.13 -10.51 -3.07
CA GLU A 121 -12.62 -11.80 -2.57
C GLU A 121 -12.29 -12.95 -3.52
N GLN A 122 -12.46 -12.75 -4.83
CA GLN A 122 -12.13 -13.76 -5.83
C GLN A 122 -10.65 -14.15 -5.79
N TYR A 123 -9.74 -13.19 -5.60
CA TYR A 123 -8.29 -13.44 -5.64
C TYR A 123 -7.68 -13.77 -4.27
N TYR A 124 -8.31 -13.38 -3.15
CA TYR A 124 -7.70 -13.47 -1.82
C TYR A 124 -8.64 -13.97 -0.71
N GLY A 125 -9.91 -14.27 -1.00
CA GLY A 125 -10.91 -14.65 0.01
C GLY A 125 -10.53 -15.89 0.84
N HIS A 126 -9.71 -16.78 0.29
CA HIS A 126 -9.19 -17.93 1.05
C HIS A 126 -8.21 -17.56 2.16
N THR A 127 -7.48 -16.45 2.00
CA THR A 127 -6.47 -16.01 2.98
C THR A 127 -7.11 -15.27 4.15
N SER A 128 -8.24 -14.59 3.92
CA SER A 128 -8.91 -13.79 4.96
C SER A 128 -9.61 -14.65 6.00
N ASN A 129 -10.18 -15.81 5.65
CA ASN A 129 -10.87 -16.68 6.62
C ASN A 129 -9.98 -17.13 7.79
N ILE A 130 -8.70 -17.41 7.54
CA ILE A 130 -7.75 -17.84 8.58
C ILE A 130 -7.35 -16.65 9.46
N ALA A 131 -7.12 -15.47 8.87
CA ALA A 131 -6.74 -14.26 9.60
C ALA A 131 -7.90 -13.64 10.39
N SER A 132 -9.13 -13.79 9.89
CA SER A 132 -10.36 -13.34 10.55
C SER A 132 -10.85 -14.32 11.62
N ALA A 133 -10.14 -15.40 11.93
CA ALA A 133 -10.52 -16.33 12.99
C ALA A 133 -10.75 -15.62 14.34
N ASP A 134 -9.91 -14.65 14.69
CA ASP A 134 -10.09 -13.83 15.90
C ASP A 134 -11.31 -12.90 15.83
N GLU A 135 -11.64 -12.40 14.65
CA GLU A 135 -12.81 -11.54 14.43
C GLU A 135 -14.12 -12.35 14.43
N LEU A 136 -14.10 -13.55 13.85
CA LEU A 136 -15.21 -14.49 13.82
C LEU A 136 -15.47 -15.12 15.20
N THR A 137 -14.43 -15.26 16.03
CA THR A 137 -14.54 -15.82 17.39
C THR A 137 -14.77 -14.75 18.47
N LYS A 138 -14.77 -13.45 18.11
CA LYS A 138 -15.09 -12.36 19.04
C LYS A 138 -16.51 -12.51 19.59
N ARG A 139 -16.62 -13.03 20.82
CA ARG A 139 -17.83 -12.88 21.63
C ARG A 139 -17.96 -11.44 22.04
N LEU A 140 -19.08 -10.81 21.71
CA LEU A 140 -19.48 -9.52 22.27
C LEU A 140 -19.40 -9.64 23.81
N LYS A 141 -18.50 -8.89 24.44
CA LYS A 141 -18.50 -8.76 25.90
C LYS A 141 -19.82 -8.10 26.28
N LYS A 142 -20.70 -8.86 26.92
CA LYS A 142 -21.95 -8.36 27.49
C LYS A 142 -21.59 -7.15 28.36
N ALA A 143 -22.05 -5.96 27.96
CA ALA A 143 -21.89 -4.77 28.78
C ALA A 143 -22.48 -5.10 30.16
N LYS A 144 -21.67 -4.95 31.22
CA LYS A 144 -22.22 -4.91 32.58
C LYS A 144 -23.15 -3.71 32.59
N VAL A 145 -24.45 -3.97 32.52
CA VAL A 145 -25.47 -3.00 32.90
C VAL A 145 -25.20 -2.69 34.36
N GLY A 146 -24.48 -1.59 34.60
CA GLY A 146 -24.39 -0.97 35.90
C GLY A 146 -25.81 -0.60 36.29
N LYS A 147 -26.34 -1.32 37.27
CA LYS A 147 -27.64 -1.05 37.87
C LYS A 147 -27.47 0.16 38.79
N ASP A 148 -27.44 1.36 38.21
CA ASP A 148 -27.75 2.59 38.93
C ASP A 148 -29.05 3.16 38.38
N SER A 149 -30.14 2.55 38.83
CA SER A 149 -31.45 3.19 38.81
C SER A 149 -31.58 3.95 40.12
N SER A 150 -31.06 5.17 40.19
CA SER A 150 -31.46 6.11 41.24
C SER A 150 -32.71 6.87 40.78
N LEU A 151 -33.87 6.21 40.84
CA LEU A 151 -35.16 6.91 40.86
C LEU A 151 -35.31 7.52 42.26
N SER A 152 -34.86 8.77 42.40
CA SER A 152 -34.73 9.48 43.66
C SER A 152 -36.05 9.97 44.28
N TRP A 153 -37.20 9.33 44.01
CA TRP A 153 -38.51 9.78 44.51
C TRP A 153 -39.41 8.68 45.10
N LEU A 154 -38.89 7.50 45.41
CA LEU A 154 -39.69 6.38 45.95
C LEU A 154 -39.26 5.88 47.34
N ASN A 155 -38.90 6.78 48.26
CA ASN A 155 -39.00 6.51 49.70
C ASN A 155 -39.15 7.82 50.49
N GLN A 156 -40.42 8.14 50.72
CA GLN A 156 -41.00 9.01 51.75
C GLN A 156 -40.90 10.53 51.57
#